data_AF-A0A1Q8VTQ6-F1
#
_entry.id   AF-A0A1Q8VTQ6-F1
#
_cell.length_a   1.000
_cell.length_b   1.000
_cell.length_c   1.000
_cell.angle_alpha   90.00
_cell.angle_beta   90.00
_cell.angle_gamma   90.00
#
_symmetry.space_group_name_H-M   'P 1'
#
loop_
_entity.id
_entity.type
_entity.pdbx_description
1 polymer ?
#
loop_
_entity_poly.entity_id
_entity_poly.type
_entity_poly.pdbx_seq_one_letter_code
_entity_poly.pdbx_strand_id
1 'polypeptide(L)'
;MTLLTADDVLNVKFEVSSFKEGYNQDEVDEFLDEVTTTMREFEERLGTSQASSGPSHRRAESLLTSEGVRNIRFSTTRWSGYHIDQVDAFLAQVVSTMEALEAQLNAGSSAGQPGAGGSQYAEAIAQRDQYIAQLQQENAYLRAELEAAQRRLGTTGY
;
A
#
# COMPACT_ATOMS: atom_id res chain seq x y z
N MET A 1 11.28 -18.78 -4.10
CA MET A 1 10.57 -18.15 -2.98
C MET A 1 9.11 -18.03 -3.39
N THR A 2 8.22 -18.77 -2.74
CA THR A 2 6.77 -18.55 -2.82
C THR A 2 6.40 -17.58 -1.70
N LEU A 3 5.77 -16.46 -2.06
CA LEU A 3 5.24 -15.51 -1.07
C LEU A 3 4.05 -16.15 -0.38
N LEU A 4 4.01 -16.10 0.95
CA LEU A 4 2.83 -16.51 1.71
C LEU A 4 1.66 -15.57 1.40
N THR A 5 0.44 -16.10 1.37
CA THR A 5 -0.79 -15.29 1.33
C THR A 5 -1.55 -15.42 2.63
N ALA A 6 -2.50 -14.53 2.91
CA ALA A 6 -3.36 -14.65 4.09
C ALA A 6 -4.10 -16.01 4.13
N ASP A 7 -4.48 -16.54 2.97
CA ASP A 7 -5.11 -17.87 2.85
C ASP A 7 -4.15 -19.01 3.23
N ASP A 8 -2.86 -18.88 2.94
CA ASP A 8 -1.83 -19.86 3.29
C ASP A 8 -1.54 -19.84 4.80
N VAL A 9 -1.53 -18.66 5.42
CA VAL A 9 -1.45 -18.51 6.89
C VAL A 9 -2.67 -19.15 7.56
N LEU A 10 -3.87 -18.93 7.03
CA LEU A 10 -5.11 -19.45 7.62
C LEU A 10 -5.28 -20.97 7.41
N ASN A 11 -4.74 -21.53 6.33
CA ASN A 11 -4.77 -22.96 6.06
C ASN A 11 -3.58 -23.75 6.63
N VAL A 12 -2.61 -23.07 7.26
CA VAL A 12 -1.46 -23.76 7.84
C VAL A 12 -1.93 -24.72 8.94
N LYS A 13 -1.40 -25.94 8.93
CA LYS A 13 -1.70 -26.94 9.97
C LYS A 13 -0.41 -27.33 10.66
N PHE A 14 -0.24 -26.85 11.87
CA PHE A 14 0.89 -27.24 12.71
C PHE A 14 0.67 -28.64 13.30
N GLU A 15 1.73 -29.44 13.34
CA GLU A 15 1.74 -30.70 14.04
C GLU A 15 1.75 -30.45 15.55
N VAL A 16 0.86 -31.17 16.25
CA VAL A 16 0.75 -31.10 17.70
C VAL A 16 1.63 -32.19 18.31
N SER A 17 2.59 -31.79 19.14
CA SER A 17 3.36 -32.72 19.96
C SER A 17 2.71 -32.84 21.33
N SER A 18 2.29 -34.05 21.71
CA SER A 18 1.65 -34.32 23.02
C SER A 18 2.59 -34.98 24.03
N PHE A 19 3.89 -35.05 23.74
CA PHE A 19 4.90 -35.72 24.59
C PHE A 19 6.22 -34.94 24.69
N LYS A 20 6.27 -33.72 24.15
CA LYS A 20 7.46 -32.89 24.08
C LYS A 20 7.07 -31.44 24.33
N GLU A 21 8.04 -30.66 24.80
CA GLU A 21 7.94 -29.21 24.90
C GLU A 21 7.52 -28.62 23.53
N GLY A 22 6.51 -27.76 23.54
CA GLY A 22 5.96 -27.11 22.37
C GLY A 22 5.41 -25.73 22.72
N TYR A 23 5.16 -24.90 21.70
CA TYR A 23 4.52 -23.60 21.92
C TYR A 23 3.05 -23.76 22.29
N ASN A 24 2.55 -22.86 23.14
CA ASN A 24 1.15 -22.81 23.54
C ASN A 24 0.26 -22.64 22.30
N GLN A 25 -0.69 -23.56 22.12
CA GLN A 25 -1.55 -23.57 20.94
C GLN A 25 -2.44 -22.34 20.87
N ASP A 26 -3.11 -21.99 21.97
CA ASP A 26 -3.98 -20.80 22.02
C ASP A 26 -3.23 -19.52 21.67
N GLU A 27 -1.98 -19.39 22.13
CA GLU A 27 -1.16 -18.20 21.89
C GLU A 27 -0.67 -18.12 20.44
N VAL A 28 -0.34 -19.26 19.84
CA VAL A 28 0.01 -19.35 18.42
C VAL A 28 -1.23 -19.09 17.55
N ASP A 29 -2.39 -19.64 17.90
CA ASP A 29 -3.64 -19.46 17.14
C ASP A 29 -4.10 -17.99 17.14
N GLU A 30 -4.08 -17.33 18.31
CA GLU A 30 -4.37 -15.89 18.43
C GLU A 30 -3.42 -15.04 17.58
N PHE A 31 -2.13 -15.39 17.58
CA PHE A 31 -1.14 -14.71 16.76
C PHE A 31 -1.36 -14.92 15.26
N LEU A 32 -1.73 -16.14 14.83
CA LEU A 32 -2.02 -16.42 13.42
C LEU A 32 -3.23 -15.63 12.92
N ASP A 33 -4.25 -15.42 13.75
CA ASP A 33 -5.40 -14.56 13.42
C ASP A 33 -4.96 -13.11 13.19
N GLU A 34 -4.08 -12.59 14.04
CA GLU A 34 -3.52 -11.24 13.90
C GLU A 34 -2.66 -11.08 12.64
N VAL A 35 -1.79 -12.07 12.37
CA VAL A 35 -0.98 -12.13 11.13
C VAL A 35 -1.87 -12.18 9.90
N THR A 36 -2.90 -13.03 9.90
CA THR A 36 -3.83 -13.20 8.78
C THR A 36 -4.57 -11.89 8.50
N THR A 37 -5.08 -11.24 9.55
CA THR A 37 -5.74 -9.93 9.44
C THR A 37 -4.80 -8.89 8.84
N THR A 38 -3.55 -8.86 9.30
CA THR A 38 -2.56 -7.89 8.81
C THR A 38 -2.15 -8.16 7.36
N MET A 39 -1.87 -9.43 7.01
CA MET A 39 -1.52 -9.82 5.63
C MET A 39 -2.64 -9.51 4.65
N ARG A 40 -3.89 -9.74 5.03
CA ARG A 40 -5.06 -9.41 4.19
C ARG A 40 -5.16 -7.91 3.91
N GLU A 41 -4.97 -7.07 4.92
CA GLU A 41 -4.94 -5.61 4.73
C GLU A 41 -3.79 -5.18 3.82
N PHE A 42 -2.62 -5.84 3.90
CA PHE A 42 -1.50 -5.61 2.99
C PHE A 42 -1.81 -6.02 1.54
N GLU A 43 -2.43 -7.19 1.35
CA GLU A 43 -2.86 -7.68 0.03
C GLU A 43 -3.95 -6.78 -0.58
N GLU A 44 -4.92 -6.31 0.20
CA GLU A 44 -5.94 -5.36 -0.26
C GLU A 44 -5.30 -4.03 -0.70
N ARG A 45 -4.27 -3.55 0.00
CA ARG A 45 -3.53 -2.33 -0.38
C ARG A 45 -2.67 -2.50 -1.64
N LEU A 46 -2.14 -3.70 -1.89
CA LEU A 46 -1.31 -4.00 -3.08
C LEU A 46 -2.16 -4.40 -4.31
N GLY A 47 -3.27 -5.10 -4.10
CA GLY A 47 -4.18 -5.56 -5.16
C GLY A 47 -5.13 -4.49 -5.67
N THR A 48 -5.39 -3.43 -4.91
CA THR A 48 -6.21 -2.29 -5.33
C THR A 48 -5.33 -1.13 -5.80
N SER A 49 -4.87 -1.19 -7.04
CA SER A 49 -4.36 0.02 -7.70
C SER A 49 -5.50 1.05 -7.79
N GLN A 50 -5.40 2.14 -7.00
CA GLN A 50 -6.07 3.41 -7.30
C GLN A 50 -7.61 3.38 -7.30
N ALA A 51 -8.24 3.19 -6.15
CA ALA A 51 -9.59 3.74 -5.95
C ALA A 51 -9.76 4.19 -4.51
N SER A 52 -9.62 5.51 -4.34
CA SER A 52 -10.13 6.28 -3.20
C SER A 52 -9.30 6.16 -1.92
N SER A 53 -8.35 7.07 -1.80
CA SER A 53 -7.94 7.62 -0.51
C SER A 53 -9.19 8.02 0.30
N GLY A 54 -9.56 7.21 1.28
CA GLY A 54 -10.51 7.53 2.33
C GLY A 54 -9.79 7.42 3.67
N PRO A 55 -9.87 8.44 4.55
CA PRO A 55 -9.04 8.51 5.74
C PRO A 55 -9.61 7.64 6.85
N SER A 56 -8.79 6.76 7.42
CA SER A 56 -8.98 6.32 8.80
C SER A 56 -7.63 6.03 9.44
N HIS A 57 -7.03 7.13 9.88
CA HIS A 57 -5.86 7.27 10.77
C HIS A 57 -5.91 6.47 12.09
N ARG A 58 -6.79 5.47 12.25
CA ARG A 58 -6.88 4.63 13.46
C ARG A 58 -6.24 3.25 13.30
N ARG A 59 -5.95 2.79 12.07
CA ARG A 59 -5.54 1.38 11.81
C ARG A 59 -4.05 1.13 11.59
N ALA A 60 -3.25 2.17 11.34
CA ALA A 60 -1.80 2.02 11.11
C ALA A 60 -0.98 1.84 12.41
N GLU A 61 -1.58 2.10 13.57
CA GLU A 61 -0.89 2.05 14.87
C GLU A 61 -0.88 0.64 15.50
N SER A 62 -1.54 -0.32 14.85
CA SER A 62 -1.58 -1.74 15.22
C SER A 62 -1.32 -2.63 14.00
N LEU A 63 -0.44 -2.17 13.09
CA LEU A 63 0.07 -3.05 12.04
C LEU A 63 1.13 -3.92 12.70
N LEU A 64 0.86 -5.22 12.83
CA LEU A 64 1.90 -6.18 13.12
C LEU A 64 2.99 -6.03 12.05
N THR A 65 4.09 -5.40 12.41
CA THR A 65 5.23 -5.20 11.51
C THR A 65 6.07 -6.47 11.48
N SER A 66 6.91 -6.61 10.44
CA SER A 66 7.91 -7.67 10.38
C SER A 66 8.77 -7.74 11.66
N GLU A 67 9.03 -6.58 12.29
CA GLU A 67 9.67 -6.51 13.61
C GLU A 67 8.79 -7.04 14.76
N GLY A 68 7.48 -6.77 14.74
CA GLY A 68 6.52 -7.33 15.71
C GLY A 68 6.45 -8.85 15.66
N VAL A 69 6.37 -9.42 14.44
CA VAL A 69 6.42 -10.87 14.21
C VAL A 69 7.75 -11.45 14.69
N ARG A 70 8.87 -10.78 14.41
CA ARG A 70 10.21 -11.27 14.78
C ARG A 70 10.49 -11.18 16.28
N ASN A 71 9.88 -10.22 16.97
CA ASN A 71 10.06 -10.01 18.40
C ASN A 71 9.04 -10.79 19.25
N ILE A 72 8.08 -11.46 18.64
CA ILE A 72 7.14 -12.34 19.34
C ILE A 72 7.90 -13.46 20.05
N ARG A 73 7.51 -13.76 21.28
CA ARG A 73 8.07 -14.86 22.07
C ARG A 73 6.93 -15.68 22.60
N PHE A 74 6.74 -16.86 22.01
CA PHE A 74 5.68 -17.74 22.45
C PHE A 74 6.02 -18.45 23.77
N SER A 75 5.01 -18.61 24.62
CA SER A 75 5.07 -19.40 25.84
C SER A 75 5.25 -20.88 25.50
N THR A 76 6.27 -21.51 26.08
CA THR A 76 6.49 -22.96 25.94
C THR A 76 5.72 -23.73 27.00
N THR A 77 4.94 -24.71 26.57
CA THR A 77 4.20 -25.60 27.45
C THR A 77 4.94 -26.94 27.55
N ARG A 78 5.01 -27.47 28.77
CA ARG A 78 5.91 -28.59 29.13
C ARG A 78 5.40 -29.97 28.70
N TRP A 79 4.15 -30.07 28.26
CA TRP A 79 3.46 -31.35 28.02
C TRP A 79 2.70 -31.43 26.69
N SER A 80 2.41 -30.29 26.05
CA SER A 80 1.63 -30.23 24.81
C SER A 80 1.88 -28.91 24.10
N GLY A 81 1.94 -28.91 22.77
CA GLY A 81 2.03 -27.66 22.02
C GLY A 81 2.30 -27.88 20.54
N TYR A 82 2.35 -26.79 19.79
CA TYR A 82 2.86 -26.84 18.42
C TYR A 82 4.37 -27.03 18.41
N HIS A 83 4.86 -27.73 17.40
CA HIS A 83 6.28 -27.96 17.21
C HIS A 83 7.04 -26.64 17.06
N ILE A 84 7.96 -26.36 17.99
CA ILE A 84 8.77 -25.15 18.00
C ILE A 84 9.44 -24.91 16.65
N ASP A 85 10.11 -25.93 16.10
CA ASP A 85 10.80 -25.84 14.81
C ASP A 85 9.85 -25.49 13.65
N GLN A 86 8.62 -26.00 13.68
CA GLN A 86 7.65 -25.79 12.61
C GLN A 86 7.04 -24.38 12.69
N VAL A 87 6.71 -23.93 13.89
CA VAL A 87 6.25 -22.56 14.14
C VAL A 87 7.37 -21.57 13.80
N ASP A 88 8.61 -21.83 14.21
CA ASP A 88 9.75 -20.93 13.94
C ASP A 88 10.06 -20.84 12.43
N ALA A 89 10.05 -21.97 11.71
CA ALA A 89 10.19 -21.98 10.26
C ALA A 89 9.07 -21.20 9.55
N PHE A 90 7.84 -21.32 10.04
CA PHE A 90 6.70 -20.58 9.52
C PHE A 90 6.81 -19.08 9.79
N LEU A 91 7.16 -18.67 11.01
CA LEU A 91 7.43 -17.27 11.36
C LEU A 91 8.52 -16.68 10.45
N ALA A 92 9.59 -17.41 10.18
CA ALA A 92 10.64 -16.98 9.26
C ALA A 92 10.10 -16.75 7.84
N GLN A 93 9.14 -17.57 7.39
CA GLN A 93 8.48 -17.41 6.09
C GLN A 93 7.52 -16.21 6.05
N VAL A 94 6.76 -15.98 7.14
CA VAL A 94 5.90 -14.80 7.31
C VAL A 94 6.74 -13.52 7.30
N VAL A 95 7.83 -13.47 8.08
CA VAL A 95 8.76 -12.32 8.11
C VAL A 95 9.36 -12.09 6.73
N SER A 96 9.84 -13.14 6.06
CA SER A 96 10.41 -13.02 4.70
C SER A 96 9.38 -12.48 3.71
N THR A 97 8.12 -12.87 3.85
CA THR A 97 7.02 -12.42 2.99
C THR A 97 6.67 -10.97 3.28
N MET A 98 6.47 -10.60 4.55
CA MET A 98 6.24 -9.21 4.95
C MET A 98 7.38 -8.30 4.53
N GLU A 99 8.64 -8.70 4.75
CA GLU A 99 9.81 -7.94 4.30
C GLU A 99 9.83 -7.77 2.78
N ALA A 100 9.45 -8.81 2.02
CA ALA A 100 9.32 -8.72 0.56
C ALA A 100 8.14 -7.84 0.10
N LEU A 101 7.02 -7.81 0.83
CA LEU A 101 5.91 -6.89 0.58
C LEU A 101 6.26 -5.45 0.94
N GLU A 102 6.92 -5.22 2.07
CA GLU A 102 7.42 -3.90 2.49
C GLU A 102 8.49 -3.39 1.53
N ALA A 103 9.40 -4.26 1.09
CA ALA A 103 10.37 -3.95 0.04
C ALA A 103 9.68 -3.61 -1.27
N GLN A 104 8.59 -4.29 -1.64
CA GLN A 104 7.79 -3.94 -2.83
C GLN A 104 7.00 -2.64 -2.67
N LEU A 105 6.45 -2.35 -1.50
CA LEU A 105 5.76 -1.09 -1.20
C LEU A 105 6.75 0.07 -1.17
N ASN A 106 7.92 -0.11 -0.56
CA ASN A 106 8.97 0.88 -0.54
C ASN A 106 9.62 1.02 -1.93
N ALA A 107 9.82 -0.07 -2.67
CA ALA A 107 10.26 -0.03 -4.06
C ALA A 107 9.20 0.59 -4.99
N GLY A 108 7.92 0.38 -4.73
CA GLY A 108 6.80 1.02 -5.45
C GLY A 108 6.67 2.50 -5.11
N SER A 109 6.97 2.88 -3.86
CA SER A 109 7.06 4.26 -3.40
C SER A 109 8.31 4.96 -3.94
N SER A 110 9.42 4.23 -4.07
CA SER A 110 10.69 4.67 -4.69
C SER A 110 10.59 4.69 -6.22
N ALA A 111 9.74 3.84 -6.81
CA ALA A 111 9.33 3.89 -8.21
C ALA A 111 8.34 5.04 -8.48
N GLY A 112 7.97 5.79 -7.45
CA GLY A 112 7.36 7.12 -7.54
C GLY A 112 8.34 8.23 -7.93
N GLN A 113 9.63 7.95 -8.19
CA GLN A 113 10.56 8.93 -8.77
C GLN A 113 11.19 8.45 -10.10
N PRO A 114 11.14 9.29 -11.15
CA PRO A 114 11.09 8.84 -12.54
C PRO A 114 12.49 8.61 -13.11
N GLY A 115 12.75 7.39 -13.57
CA GLY A 115 14.04 7.02 -14.14
C GLY A 115 13.97 6.13 -15.37
N ALA A 116 12.87 6.09 -16.13
CA ALA A 116 12.81 5.46 -17.46
C ALA A 116 11.49 5.72 -18.24
N GLY A 117 10.72 6.77 -17.92
CA GLY A 117 9.45 7.11 -18.59
C GLY A 117 9.48 8.42 -19.38
N GLY A 118 10.65 9.04 -19.54
CA GLY A 118 10.83 10.45 -19.88
C GLY A 118 10.27 10.95 -21.21
N SER A 119 9.80 10.06 -22.09
CA SER A 119 9.26 10.44 -23.40
C SER A 119 7.78 10.82 -23.33
N GLN A 120 6.93 9.94 -22.77
CA GLN A 120 5.47 10.12 -22.82
C GLN A 120 4.98 11.23 -21.89
N TYR A 121 5.61 11.41 -20.73
CA TYR A 121 5.24 12.52 -19.82
C TYR A 121 5.72 13.87 -20.33
N ALA A 122 6.88 13.93 -20.97
CA ALA A 122 7.37 15.17 -21.58
C ALA A 122 6.46 15.61 -22.74
N GLU A 123 5.98 14.66 -23.54
CA GLU A 123 4.99 14.92 -24.59
C GLU A 123 3.65 15.37 -24.00
N ALA A 124 3.15 14.73 -22.93
CA ALA A 124 1.91 15.12 -22.28
C ALA A 124 2.00 16.52 -21.64
N ILE A 125 3.15 16.87 -21.05
CA ILE A 125 3.39 18.21 -20.49
C ILE A 125 3.45 19.25 -21.61
N ALA A 126 4.17 18.95 -22.70
CA ALA A 126 4.26 19.85 -23.85
C ALA A 126 2.88 20.08 -24.52
N GLN A 127 2.08 19.02 -24.67
CA GLN A 127 0.71 19.11 -25.21
C GLN A 127 -0.19 19.97 -24.31
N ARG A 128 -0.10 19.79 -22.98
CA ARG A 128 -0.84 20.60 -22.02
C ARG A 128 -0.41 22.08 -22.07
N ASP A 129 0.87 22.36 -22.21
CA ASP A 129 1.39 23.73 -22.31
C ASP A 129 0.89 24.42 -23.59
N GLN A 130 0.86 23.70 -24.72
CA GLN A 130 0.27 24.19 -25.97
C GLN A 130 -1.22 24.52 -25.80
N TYR A 131 -1.98 23.66 -25.11
CA TYR A 131 -3.40 23.90 -24.86
C TYR A 131 -3.65 25.10 -23.93
N ILE A 132 -2.81 25.28 -22.90
CA ILE A 132 -2.88 26.45 -22.02
C ILE A 132 -2.59 27.73 -22.80
N ALA A 133 -1.57 27.73 -23.66
CA ALA A 133 -1.23 28.89 -24.49
C ALA A 133 -2.36 29.25 -25.46
N GLN A 134 -3.01 28.26 -26.07
CA GLN A 134 -4.17 28.46 -26.93
C GLN A 134 -5.33 29.11 -26.17
N LEU A 135 -5.69 28.55 -25.00
CA LEU A 135 -6.74 29.11 -24.16
C LEU A 135 -6.44 30.54 -23.72
N GLN A 136 -5.18 30.86 -23.40
CA GLN A 136 -4.78 32.22 -23.05
C GLN A 136 -4.94 33.19 -24.22
N GLN A 137 -4.60 32.77 -25.44
CA GLN A 137 -4.76 33.58 -26.64
C GLN A 137 -6.23 33.85 -26.96
N GLU A 138 -7.08 32.82 -26.86
CA GLU A 138 -8.54 32.98 -27.02
C GLU A 138 -9.11 33.90 -25.96
N ASN A 139 -8.76 33.71 -24.69
CA ASN A 139 -9.21 34.60 -23.62
C ASN A 139 -8.73 36.05 -23.83
N ALA A 140 -7.50 36.24 -24.32
CA ALA A 140 -6.99 37.57 -24.66
C ALA A 140 -7.78 38.21 -25.81
N TYR A 141 -8.13 37.43 -26.84
CA TYR A 141 -8.93 37.90 -27.96
C TYR A 141 -10.34 38.29 -27.52
N LEU A 142 -11.05 37.41 -26.80
CA LEU A 142 -12.39 37.70 -26.30
C LEU A 142 -12.41 38.93 -25.38
N ARG A 143 -11.37 39.11 -24.55
CA ARG A 143 -11.25 40.30 -23.69
C ARG A 143 -11.03 41.57 -24.50
N ALA A 144 -10.17 41.54 -25.51
CA ALA A 144 -9.95 42.69 -26.40
C ALA A 144 -11.21 43.04 -27.20
N GLU A 145 -11.97 42.05 -27.66
CA GLU A 145 -13.24 42.25 -28.38
C GLU A 145 -14.31 42.85 -27.45
N LEU A 146 -14.42 42.36 -26.21
CA LEU A 146 -15.28 42.94 -25.19
C LEU A 146 -14.88 44.38 -24.85
N GLU A 147 -13.59 44.68 -24.69
CA GLU A 147 -13.09 46.03 -24.44
C GLU A 147 -13.35 46.97 -25.63
N ALA A 148 -13.20 46.48 -26.86
CA ALA A 148 -13.52 47.25 -28.06
C ALA A 148 -15.02 47.55 -28.15
N ALA A 149 -15.88 46.57 -27.83
CA ALA A 149 -17.33 46.73 -27.77
C ALA A 149 -17.75 47.73 -26.66
N GLN A 150 -17.13 47.65 -25.49
CA GLN A 150 -17.34 48.61 -24.40
C GLN A 150 -16.87 50.02 -24.75
N ARG A 151 -15.72 50.16 -25.42
CA ARG A 151 -15.26 51.45 -25.93
C ARG A 151 -16.22 52.06 -26.93
N ARG A 152 -16.76 51.26 -27.86
CA ARG A 152 -17.77 51.71 -28.84
C ARG A 152 -19.08 52.16 -28.18
N LEU A 153 -19.53 51.44 -27.15
CA LEU A 153 -20.71 51.80 -26.37
C LEU A 153 -20.48 53.04 -25.48
N GLY A 154 -19.31 53.16 -24.85
CA GLY A 154 -18.93 54.29 -24.01
C GLY A 154 -18.73 55.61 -24.77
N THR A 155 -18.46 55.56 -26.08
CA THR A 155 -18.36 56.76 -26.94
C THR A 155 -19.70 57.24 -27.50
N THR A 156 -20.81 56.52 -27.28
CA THR A 156 -22.14 56.87 -27.80
C THR A 156 -23.05 57.42 -26.67
N GLY A 157 -22.44 58.01 -25.64
CA GLY A 157 -23.14 58.69 -24.54
C GLY A 157 -22.79 60.17 -24.51
N TYR A 158 -23.37 60.95 -25.43
CA TYR A 158 -23.57 62.39 -25.33
C TYR A 158 -24.88 62.75 -26.03
#